data_AF-A0AA38MUH9-F1
#
_entry.id   AF-A0AA38MUH9-F1
#
_cell.length_a   1.000
_cell.length_b   1.000
_cell.length_c   1.000
_cell.angle_alpha   90.00
_cell.angle_beta   90.00
_cell.angle_gamma   90.00
#
_symmetry.space_group_name_H-M   'P 1'
#
loop_
_entity.id
_entity.type
_entity.pdbx_description
1 polymer ?
#
loop_
_entity_poly.entity_id
_entity_poly.type
_entity_poly.pdbx_seq_one_letter_code
_entity_poly.pdbx_strand_id
1 'polypeptide(L)'
;MAFASRVTTNDSAYREYKSLNAIVVPLSTYFSILMTHAEAAGRVSAIGTDFFKYNAHLIKVTSEYDWSAVVGYHMAFFNKRRCEMQSGDYSGWGKVDMELRGEYLYNAPQLSPSSSSRSSKKPPSGKSEACRKFEQGLCSSTPCPFGRPHICKKCKSAMTDTSHKCT
;
A
#
# COMPACT_ATOMS: atom_id res chain seq x y z
N MET A 1 1.99 -30.65 -13.75
CA MET A 1 2.75 -29.38 -13.83
C MET A 1 1.96 -28.39 -14.67
N ALA A 2 1.55 -27.25 -14.13
CA ALA A 2 1.02 -26.14 -14.92
C ALA A 2 1.26 -24.82 -14.15
N PHE A 3 2.36 -24.15 -14.49
CA PHE A 3 2.72 -22.82 -13.96
C PHE A 3 3.01 -21.91 -15.15
N ALA A 4 1.99 -21.61 -15.94
CA ALA A 4 2.10 -20.68 -17.07
C ALA A 4 0.72 -20.10 -17.42
N SER A 5 0.32 -19.01 -16.75
CA SER A 5 -0.78 -18.15 -17.24
C SER A 5 -0.81 -16.75 -16.62
N ARG A 6 -0.17 -16.52 -15.46
CA ARG A 6 -0.25 -15.20 -14.78
C ARG A 6 0.53 -14.05 -15.46
N VAL A 7 1.43 -14.33 -16.41
CA VAL A 7 2.35 -13.29 -16.95
C VAL A 7 1.81 -12.58 -18.20
N THR A 8 0.88 -13.17 -18.97
CA THR A 8 0.45 -12.59 -20.25
C THR A 8 -0.74 -11.62 -20.13
N THR A 9 -1.66 -11.84 -19.18
CA THR A 9 -2.88 -11.03 -19.03
C THR A 9 -2.59 -9.61 -18.56
N ASN A 10 -1.56 -9.43 -17.72
CA ASN A 10 -1.19 -8.13 -17.19
C ASN A 10 -0.54 -7.22 -18.25
N ASP A 11 0.20 -7.79 -19.23
CA ASP A 11 0.86 -7.00 -20.28
C ASP A 11 -0.16 -6.39 -21.26
N SER A 12 -1.23 -7.13 -21.60
CA SER A 12 -2.28 -6.61 -22.49
C SER A 12 -3.15 -5.55 -21.79
N ALA A 13 -3.54 -5.78 -20.53
CA ALA A 13 -4.34 -4.84 -19.75
C ALA A 13 -3.63 -3.49 -19.57
N TYR A 14 -2.31 -3.51 -19.33
CA TYR A 14 -1.50 -2.30 -19.25
C TYR A 14 -1.49 -1.48 -20.55
N ARG A 15 -1.53 -2.13 -21.72
CA ARG A 15 -1.56 -1.43 -23.02
C ARG A 15 -2.87 -0.70 -23.26
N GLU A 16 -3.96 -1.22 -22.71
CA GLU A 16 -5.31 -0.68 -22.88
C GLU A 16 -5.63 0.40 -21.84
N TYR A 17 -5.27 0.18 -20.57
CA TYR A 17 -5.48 1.13 -19.48
C TYR A 17 -4.24 2.01 -19.29
N LYS A 18 -4.15 3.12 -20.04
CA LYS A 18 -2.99 4.05 -19.97
C LYS A 18 -3.10 5.14 -18.90
N SER A 19 -4.25 5.28 -18.24
CA SER A 19 -4.48 6.32 -17.23
C SER A 19 -5.60 5.94 -16.27
N LEU A 20 -5.68 6.63 -15.12
CA LEU A 20 -6.78 6.46 -14.17
C LEU A 20 -8.16 6.65 -14.83
N ASN A 21 -8.29 7.61 -15.74
CA ASN A 21 -9.53 7.85 -16.47
C ASN A 21 -9.95 6.66 -17.34
N ALA A 22 -8.98 5.92 -17.90
CA ALA A 22 -9.28 4.71 -18.67
C ALA A 22 -9.94 3.62 -17.82
N ILE A 23 -9.77 3.65 -16.49
CA ILE A 23 -10.44 2.75 -15.55
C ILE A 23 -11.73 3.36 -15.02
N VAL A 24 -11.67 4.59 -14.50
CA VAL A 24 -12.77 5.22 -13.77
C VAL A 24 -13.99 5.47 -14.68
N VAL A 25 -13.79 5.87 -15.94
CA VAL A 25 -14.91 6.16 -16.84
C VAL A 25 -15.73 4.91 -17.16
N PRO A 26 -15.15 3.79 -17.65
CA PRO A 26 -15.91 2.56 -17.85
C PRO A 26 -16.52 2.00 -16.56
N LEU A 27 -15.81 2.10 -15.44
CA LEU A 27 -16.32 1.63 -14.15
C LEU A 27 -17.53 2.45 -13.68
N SER A 28 -17.52 3.76 -13.91
CA SER A 28 -18.67 4.64 -13.63
C SER A 28 -19.89 4.24 -14.44
N THR A 29 -19.71 3.95 -15.74
CA THR A 29 -20.80 3.45 -16.60
C THR A 29 -21.32 2.11 -16.10
N TYR A 30 -20.42 1.19 -15.74
CA TYR A 30 -20.80 -0.12 -15.18
C TYR A 30 -21.65 0.02 -13.92
N PHE A 31 -21.25 0.88 -12.98
CA PHE A 31 -22.00 1.12 -11.75
C PHE A 31 -23.31 1.87 -11.98
N SER A 32 -23.37 2.78 -12.95
CA SER A 32 -24.63 3.42 -13.35
C SER A 32 -25.67 2.39 -13.78
N ILE A 33 -25.30 1.48 -14.69
CA ILE A 33 -26.17 0.37 -15.14
C ILE A 33 -26.55 -0.51 -13.95
N LEU A 34 -25.58 -0.88 -13.11
CA LEU A 34 -25.82 -1.73 -11.96
C LEU A 34 -26.82 -1.10 -10.97
N MET A 35 -26.67 0.19 -10.69
CA MET A 35 -27.56 0.91 -9.78
C MET A 35 -28.97 0.99 -10.34
N THR A 36 -29.15 1.23 -11.64
CA THR A 36 -30.48 1.17 -12.29
C THR A 36 -31.16 -0.18 -12.07
N HIS A 37 -30.42 -1.28 -12.18
CA HIS A 37 -30.99 -2.62 -11.92
C HIS A 37 -31.16 -2.96 -10.44
N ALA A 38 -30.51 -2.22 -9.53
CA ALA A 38 -30.61 -2.42 -8.09
C ALA A 38 -31.73 -1.60 -7.44
N GLU A 39 -32.41 -0.74 -8.20
CA GLU A 39 -33.48 0.15 -7.72
C GLU A 39 -34.62 -0.61 -7.07
N ALA A 40 -35.18 -1.62 -7.77
CA ALA A 40 -36.27 -2.44 -7.25
C ALA A 40 -35.91 -3.20 -5.96
N ALA A 41 -34.62 -3.44 -5.72
CA ALA A 41 -34.12 -4.09 -4.51
C ALA A 41 -33.80 -3.11 -3.37
N GLY A 42 -33.95 -1.79 -3.58
CA GLY A 42 -33.61 -0.77 -2.58
C GLY A 42 -32.11 -0.67 -2.25
N ARG A 43 -31.23 -1.17 -3.13
CA ARG A 43 -29.77 -1.28 -2.86
C ARG A 43 -28.92 -0.18 -3.49
N VAL A 44 -29.54 0.76 -4.19
CA VAL A 44 -28.84 1.84 -4.94
C VAL A 44 -27.87 2.61 -4.05
N SER A 45 -28.32 3.06 -2.88
CA SER A 45 -27.49 3.87 -1.97
C SER A 45 -26.27 3.09 -1.46
N ALA A 46 -26.44 1.82 -1.09
CA ALA A 46 -25.34 0.98 -0.62
C ALA A 46 -24.30 0.73 -1.73
N ILE A 47 -24.76 0.35 -2.92
CA ILE A 47 -23.90 0.11 -4.09
C ILE A 47 -23.15 1.39 -4.49
N GLY A 48 -23.85 2.54 -4.55
CA GLY A 48 -23.24 3.82 -4.85
C GLY A 48 -22.18 4.23 -3.81
N THR A 49 -22.47 4.03 -2.52
CA THR A 49 -21.51 4.30 -1.45
C THR A 49 -20.25 3.47 -1.59
N ASP A 50 -20.40 2.18 -1.89
CA ASP A 50 -19.27 1.26 -2.04
C ASP A 50 -18.45 1.54 -3.32
N PHE A 51 -19.10 1.97 -4.41
CA PHE A 51 -18.44 2.50 -5.59
C PHE A 51 -17.55 3.72 -5.28
N PHE A 52 -18.07 4.70 -4.52
CA PHE A 52 -17.30 5.89 -4.17
C PHE A 52 -16.11 5.55 -3.26
N LYS A 53 -16.28 4.63 -2.30
CA LYS A 53 -15.15 4.13 -1.49
C LYS A 53 -14.07 3.50 -2.36
N TYR A 54 -14.46 2.68 -3.34
CA TYR A 54 -13.50 2.08 -4.25
C TYR A 54 -12.78 3.11 -5.11
N ASN A 55 -13.48 4.12 -5.65
CA ASN A 55 -12.84 5.19 -6.42
C ASN A 55 -11.85 6.00 -5.58
N ALA A 56 -12.22 6.39 -4.37
CA ALA A 56 -11.33 7.09 -3.46
C ALA A 56 -10.07 6.25 -3.15
N HIS A 57 -10.26 4.95 -2.97
CA HIS A 57 -9.15 4.01 -2.79
C HIS A 57 -8.26 3.92 -4.03
N LEU A 58 -8.86 3.83 -5.23
CA LEU A 58 -8.12 3.76 -6.50
C LEU A 58 -7.28 5.01 -6.74
N ILE A 59 -7.85 6.20 -6.51
CA ILE A 59 -7.12 7.48 -6.56
C ILE A 59 -5.92 7.46 -5.61
N LYS A 60 -6.13 7.01 -4.37
CA LYS A 60 -5.04 6.91 -3.40
C LYS A 60 -3.91 6.00 -3.89
N VAL A 61 -4.22 4.78 -4.34
CA VAL A 61 -3.16 3.86 -4.79
C VAL A 61 -2.47 4.34 -6.06
N THR A 62 -3.13 5.08 -6.95
CA THR A 62 -2.45 5.70 -8.10
C THR A 62 -1.42 6.75 -7.73
N SER A 63 -1.57 7.41 -6.58
CA SER A 63 -0.57 8.37 -6.09
C SER A 63 0.62 7.71 -5.37
N GLU A 64 0.48 6.45 -4.95
CA GLU A 64 1.45 5.76 -4.08
C GLU A 64 2.30 4.71 -4.83
N TYR A 65 1.76 4.12 -5.90
CA TYR A 65 2.34 2.94 -6.57
C TYR A 65 2.47 3.13 -8.08
N ASP A 66 3.38 2.36 -8.68
CA ASP A 66 3.52 2.29 -10.13
C ASP A 66 2.21 1.92 -10.83
N TRP A 67 1.95 2.56 -11.98
CA TRP A 67 0.71 2.39 -12.73
C TRP A 67 0.44 0.94 -13.13
N SER A 68 1.47 0.18 -13.53
CA SER A 68 1.35 -1.24 -13.88
C SER A 68 0.85 -2.10 -12.70
N ALA A 69 1.33 -1.82 -11.49
CA ALA A 69 0.88 -2.49 -10.27
C ALA A 69 -0.58 -2.12 -9.94
N VAL A 70 -0.96 -0.86 -10.14
CA VAL A 70 -2.35 -0.41 -9.94
C VAL A 70 -3.30 -1.07 -10.92
N VAL A 71 -2.94 -1.17 -12.21
CA VAL A 71 -3.75 -1.88 -13.22
C VAL A 71 -3.90 -3.34 -12.84
N GLY A 72 -2.81 -4.02 -12.45
CA GLY A 72 -2.87 -5.41 -11.99
C GLY A 72 -3.79 -5.61 -10.79
N TYR A 73 -3.67 -4.73 -9.77
CA TYR A 73 -4.56 -4.72 -8.61
C TYR A 73 -6.01 -4.51 -9.00
N HIS A 74 -6.30 -3.52 -9.86
CA HIS A 74 -7.65 -3.22 -10.32
C HIS A 74 -8.28 -4.42 -11.02
N MET A 75 -7.58 -5.05 -11.97
CA MET A 75 -8.11 -6.19 -12.72
C MET A 75 -8.43 -7.39 -11.81
N ALA A 76 -7.52 -7.70 -10.87
CA ALA A 76 -7.75 -8.77 -9.90
C ALA A 76 -8.92 -8.46 -8.96
N PHE A 77 -8.99 -7.23 -8.44
CA PHE A 77 -10.08 -6.77 -7.59
C PHE A 77 -11.42 -6.84 -8.33
N PHE A 78 -11.50 -6.27 -9.53
CA PHE A 78 -12.69 -6.24 -10.36
C PHE A 78 -13.23 -7.65 -10.64
N ASN A 79 -12.37 -8.59 -11.02
CA ASN A 79 -12.76 -9.96 -11.29
C ASN A 79 -13.30 -10.66 -10.04
N LYS A 80 -12.63 -10.50 -8.88
CA LYS A 80 -13.08 -11.07 -7.60
C LYS A 80 -14.46 -10.54 -7.21
N ARG A 81 -14.66 -9.21 -7.28
CA ARG A 81 -15.95 -8.59 -6.96
C ARG A 81 -17.06 -9.01 -7.92
N ARG A 82 -16.76 -9.14 -9.22
CA ARG A 82 -17.75 -9.65 -10.19
C ARG A 82 -18.23 -11.06 -9.86
N CYS A 83 -17.35 -11.94 -9.38
CA CYS A 83 -17.76 -13.27 -8.93
C CYS A 83 -18.68 -13.20 -7.70
N GLU A 84 -18.35 -12.37 -6.71
CA GLU A 84 -19.22 -12.15 -5.52
C GLU A 84 -20.61 -11.63 -5.93
N MET A 85 -20.67 -10.71 -6.87
CA MET A 85 -21.94 -10.14 -7.37
C MET A 85 -22.85 -11.16 -8.05
N GLN A 86 -22.31 -12.27 -8.59
CA GLN A 86 -23.13 -13.36 -9.13
C GLN A 86 -23.97 -14.03 -8.03
N SER A 87 -23.50 -13.99 -6.78
CA SER A 87 -24.24 -14.44 -5.60
C SER A 87 -25.07 -13.33 -4.94
N GLY A 88 -25.07 -12.12 -5.51
CA GLY A 88 -25.81 -10.97 -5.00
C GLY A 88 -25.11 -10.23 -3.85
N ASP A 89 -23.85 -10.55 -3.53
CA ASP A 89 -23.03 -9.78 -2.59
C ASP A 89 -22.31 -8.64 -3.32
N TYR A 90 -22.60 -7.41 -2.90
CA TYR A 90 -21.99 -6.19 -3.44
C TYR A 90 -21.05 -5.52 -2.43
N SER A 91 -21.03 -5.99 -1.17
CA SER A 91 -20.34 -5.33 -0.06
C SER A 91 -18.82 -5.35 -0.19
N GLY A 92 -18.29 -6.21 -1.06
CA GLY A 92 -16.85 -6.32 -1.34
C GLY A 92 -16.26 -5.05 -1.96
N TRP A 93 -17.06 -4.29 -2.73
CA TRP A 93 -16.57 -3.09 -3.42
C TRP A 93 -16.11 -1.99 -2.48
N GLY A 94 -16.78 -1.84 -1.33
CA GLY A 94 -16.45 -0.82 -0.34
C GLY A 94 -15.25 -1.17 0.56
N LYS A 95 -14.62 -2.34 0.37
CA LYS A 95 -13.57 -2.88 1.24
C LYS A 95 -12.22 -2.87 0.54
N VAL A 96 -11.16 -2.53 1.27
CA VAL A 96 -9.79 -2.73 0.79
C VAL A 96 -9.44 -4.20 0.92
N ASP A 97 -9.11 -4.84 -0.20
CA ASP A 97 -8.71 -6.25 -0.23
C ASP A 97 -7.23 -6.35 0.12
N MET A 98 -6.92 -6.63 1.39
CA MET A 98 -5.55 -6.61 1.90
C MET A 98 -4.67 -7.71 1.30
N GLU A 99 -5.28 -8.82 0.88
CA GLU A 99 -4.58 -9.91 0.19
C GLU A 99 -4.14 -9.46 -1.21
N LEU A 100 -5.08 -8.93 -2.00
CA LEU A 100 -4.76 -8.40 -3.34
C LEU A 100 -3.82 -7.19 -3.26
N ARG A 101 -3.98 -6.33 -2.24
CA ARG A 101 -3.02 -5.24 -1.99
C ARG A 101 -1.63 -5.81 -1.71
N GLY A 102 -1.54 -6.85 -0.87
CA GLY A 102 -0.34 -7.65 -0.59
C GLY A 102 0.36 -8.12 -1.87
N GLU A 103 -0.40 -8.80 -2.71
CA GLU A 103 0.09 -9.47 -3.91
C GLU A 103 0.57 -8.47 -4.98
N TYR A 104 -0.20 -7.41 -5.22
CA TYR A 104 0.04 -6.51 -6.35
C TYR A 104 0.77 -5.21 -5.99
N LEU A 105 0.58 -4.67 -4.78
CA LEU A 105 1.07 -3.33 -4.41
C LEU A 105 2.28 -3.35 -3.47
N TYR A 106 2.35 -4.28 -2.50
CA TYR A 106 3.44 -4.27 -1.50
C TYR A 106 4.83 -4.65 -2.06
N ASN A 107 4.87 -5.43 -3.14
CA ASN A 107 6.12 -5.80 -3.82
C ASN A 107 6.48 -4.86 -4.97
N ALA A 108 5.61 -3.90 -5.31
CA ALA A 108 5.85 -2.93 -6.37
C ALA A 108 6.73 -1.77 -5.86
N PRO A 109 7.58 -1.17 -6.72
CA PRO A 109 8.28 0.06 -6.37
C PRO A 109 7.25 1.14 -5.97
N GLN A 110 7.40 1.68 -4.76
CA GLN A 110 6.61 2.84 -4.31
C GLN A 110 7.18 4.10 -4.95
N LEU A 111 6.31 5.00 -5.39
CA LEU A 111 6.73 6.27 -6.02
C LEU A 111 7.33 7.26 -5.00
N SER A 112 7.12 7.03 -3.69
CA SER A 112 7.67 7.78 -2.53
C SER A 112 7.23 9.26 -2.43
N PRO A 113 7.09 9.88 -1.23
CA PRO A 113 7.94 9.67 -0.05
C PRO A 113 7.17 9.38 1.26
N SER A 114 7.37 8.19 1.85
CA SER A 114 7.48 7.98 3.30
C SER A 114 7.60 6.49 3.60
N SER A 115 8.79 6.11 4.07
CA SER A 115 9.12 4.77 4.52
C SER A 115 8.31 4.37 5.76
N SER A 116 7.59 3.25 5.66
CA SER A 116 7.31 2.38 6.80
C SER A 116 7.51 0.93 6.36
N SER A 117 8.77 0.52 6.23
CA SER A 117 9.13 -0.89 6.19
C SER A 117 10.31 -1.16 7.12
N ARG A 118 9.97 -1.76 8.27
CA ARG A 118 10.90 -2.63 9.00
C ARG A 118 11.17 -3.85 8.11
N SER A 119 12.41 -3.99 7.63
CA SER A 119 13.26 -5.14 7.96
C SER A 119 14.54 -5.18 7.10
N SER A 120 15.65 -5.19 7.83
CA SER A 120 16.87 -5.96 7.55
C SER A 120 17.48 -5.86 6.15
N LYS A 121 18.22 -4.78 5.91
CA LYS A 121 19.40 -4.82 5.04
C LYS A 121 20.64 -4.46 5.87
N LYS A 122 21.68 -5.29 5.75
CA LYS A 122 23.03 -5.08 6.31
C LYS A 122 23.48 -3.63 6.06
N PRO A 123 24.22 -3.02 7.00
CA PRO A 123 24.55 -1.61 6.90
C PRO A 123 25.52 -1.38 5.74
N PRO A 124 25.23 -0.44 4.82
CA PRO A 124 26.27 0.11 3.98
C PRO A 124 27.19 0.97 4.86
N SER A 125 28.48 0.69 4.74
CA SER A 125 29.59 1.50 5.24
C SER A 125 29.40 2.96 4.83
N GLY A 126 28.82 3.76 5.71
CA GLY A 126 28.61 5.19 5.55
C GLY A 126 28.50 5.81 6.93
N LYS A 127 29.53 6.57 7.30
CA LYS A 127 29.75 7.28 8.59
C LYS A 127 28.48 7.40 9.44
N SER A 128 28.31 6.53 10.44
CA SER A 128 27.14 6.53 11.32
C SER A 128 27.18 7.77 12.23
N GLU A 129 26.40 8.79 11.89
CA GLU A 129 26.23 9.95 12.77
C GLU A 129 25.55 9.55 14.07
N ALA A 130 26.13 9.97 15.20
CA ALA A 130 25.59 9.75 16.53
C ALA A 130 24.19 10.35 16.70
N CYS A 131 23.39 9.76 17.59
CA CYS A 131 22.07 10.28 17.93
C CYS A 131 22.16 11.63 18.66
N ARG A 132 21.87 12.74 17.97
CA ARG A 132 21.87 14.09 18.57
C ARG A 132 20.85 14.26 19.70
N LYS A 133 19.71 13.55 19.64
CA LYS A 133 18.68 13.62 20.70
C LYS A 133 19.14 12.91 21.99
N PHE A 134 20.02 11.93 21.87
CA PHE A 134 20.69 11.33 23.04
C PHE A 134 21.62 12.33 23.71
N GLU A 135 22.36 13.13 22.92
CA GLU A 135 23.20 14.20 23.46
C GLU A 135 22.42 15.25 24.25
N GLN A 136 21.13 15.42 23.95
CA GLN A 136 20.23 16.36 24.62
C GLN A 136 19.45 15.71 25.78
N GLY A 137 19.70 14.44 26.10
CA GLY A 137 18.95 13.69 27.12
C GLY A 137 17.50 13.35 26.74
N LEU A 138 17.10 13.64 25.51
CA LEU A 138 15.72 13.48 25.00
C LEU A 138 15.48 12.11 24.34
N CYS A 139 16.49 11.26 24.27
CA CYS A 139 16.40 9.91 23.71
C CYS A 139 16.85 8.90 24.77
N SER A 140 15.89 8.28 25.47
CA SER A 140 16.12 7.27 26.50
C SER A 140 15.90 5.82 26.01
N SER A 141 15.42 5.64 24.78
CA SER A 141 15.11 4.32 24.23
C SER A 141 16.34 3.65 23.61
N THR A 142 16.63 2.42 24.03
CA THR A 142 17.67 1.56 23.45
C THR A 142 17.03 0.27 22.91
N PRO A 143 17.17 -0.06 21.61
CA PRO A 143 17.90 0.70 20.58
C PRO A 143 17.14 1.99 20.17
N CYS A 144 17.89 2.99 19.69
CA CYS A 144 17.34 4.27 19.24
C CYS A 144 16.20 4.07 18.23
N PRO A 145 15.05 4.77 18.34
CA PRO A 145 13.93 4.64 17.40
C PRO A 145 14.33 4.99 15.95
N PHE A 146 15.35 5.82 15.79
CA PHE A 146 15.91 6.25 14.51
C PHE A 146 17.12 5.42 14.06
N GLY A 147 17.44 4.32 14.76
CA GLY A 147 18.54 3.41 14.42
C GLY A 147 19.94 4.02 14.52
N ARG A 148 20.09 5.17 15.20
CA ARG A 148 21.38 5.85 15.37
C ARG A 148 22.11 5.38 16.63
N PRO A 149 23.45 5.26 16.60
CA PRO A 149 24.21 4.87 17.78
C PRO A 149 24.19 5.98 18.83
N HIS A 150 23.94 5.62 20.09
CA HIS A 150 24.18 6.48 21.25
C HIS A 150 25.68 6.39 21.57
N ILE A 151 26.41 7.50 21.53
CA ILE A 151 27.86 7.52 21.73
C ILE A 151 28.19 8.47 22.89
N CYS A 152 29.02 8.02 23.83
CA CYS A 152 29.50 8.86 24.91
C CYS A 152 30.49 9.91 24.40
N LYS A 153 30.30 11.19 24.73
CA LYS A 153 31.27 12.24 24.36
C LYS A 153 32.63 12.08 25.03
N LYS A 154 32.67 11.48 26.23
CA LYS A 154 33.90 11.37 27.03
C LYS A 154 34.82 10.24 26.56
N CYS A 155 34.28 9.05 26.35
CA CYS A 155 35.06 7.85 25.99
C CYS A 155 34.80 7.35 24.56
N LYS A 156 33.95 8.04 23.78
CA LYS A 156 33.54 7.67 22.40
C LYS A 156 32.95 6.26 22.25
N SER A 157 32.57 5.63 23.36
CA SER A 157 32.00 4.28 23.36
C SER A 157 30.50 4.30 23.12
N ALA A 158 29.98 3.23 22.48
CA ALA A 158 28.55 3.05 22.28
C ALA A 158 27.85 2.82 23.64
N MET A 159 26.75 3.53 23.87
CA MET A 159 25.98 3.49 25.12
C MET A 159 24.66 2.74 24.90
N THR A 160 24.31 1.88 25.86
CA THR A 160 23.01 1.20 25.91
C THR A 160 22.05 1.84 26.92
N ASP A 161 22.53 2.77 27.75
CA ASP A 161 21.76 3.50 28.75
C ASP A 161 22.36 4.89 29.01
N THR A 162 21.59 5.82 29.58
CA THR A 162 22.02 7.18 29.97
C THR A 162 22.92 7.19 31.21
N SER A 163 23.00 6.10 31.98
CA SER A 163 23.77 6.02 33.24
C SER A 163 25.20 5.49 33.11
N HIS A 164 25.83 5.58 31.94
CA HIS A 164 27.22 5.12 31.78
C HIS A 164 28.19 5.92 32.67
N LYS A 165 28.87 5.23 33.57
CA LYS A 165 30.07 5.74 34.25
C LYS A 165 31.29 5.55 33.35
N CYS A 166 31.84 6.65 32.84
CA CYS A 166 33.19 6.63 32.25
C CYS A 166 34.21 6.54 33.39
N THR A 167 34.88 5.40 33.50
CA THR A 167 36.17 5.29 34.20
C THR A 167 37.27 5.90 33.35
#